data_AF-A0A6G3XA91-F1
#
_entry.id   AF-A0A6G3XA91-F1
#
_cell.length_a   1.000
_cell.length_b   1.000
_cell.length_c   1.000
_cell.angle_alpha   90.00
_cell.angle_beta   90.00
_cell.angle_gamma   90.00
#
_symmetry.space_group_name_H-M   'P 1'
#
loop_
_entity.id
_entity.type
_entity.pdbx_description
1 polymer ?
#
loop_
_entity_poly.entity_id
_entity_poly.type
_entity_poly.pdbx_seq_one_letter_code
_entity_poly.pdbx_strand_id
1 'polypeptide(L)' 'MTDMRPSQRMRDLGVVQQGAAILTEPARAFDLPAEQDEAERVV' A
#
# COMPACT_ATOMS: atom_id res chain seq x y z
N MET A 1 5.21 -11.63 -27.08
CA MET A 1 5.25 -10.81 -25.85
C MET A 1 4.11 -11.29 -24.97
N THR A 2 4.41 -11.88 -23.82
CA THR A 2 3.37 -12.35 -22.92
C THR A 2 2.68 -11.12 -22.34
N ASP A 3 1.42 -10.90 -22.71
CA ASP A 3 0.63 -9.78 -22.22
C ASP A 3 0.43 -9.97 -20.70
N MET A 4 1.25 -9.29 -19.91
CA MET A 4 1.21 -9.43 -18.46
C MET A 4 -0.10 -8.82 -17.96
N ARG A 5 -0.88 -9.62 -17.24
CA ARG A 5 -2.12 -9.13 -16.61
C ARG A 5 -1.78 -7.95 -15.68
N PRO A 6 -2.55 -6.85 -15.67
CA PRO A 6 -2.27 -5.69 -14.82
C PRO A 6 -2.12 -6.04 -13.33
N SER A 7 -2.96 -6.94 -12.81
CA SER A 7 -2.87 -7.40 -11.42
C SER A 7 -1.60 -8.22 -11.13
N GLN A 8 -0.96 -8.80 -12.14
CA GLN A 8 0.34 -9.43 -11.98
C GLN A 8 1.43 -8.37 -11.83
N ARG A 9 1.45 -7.36 -12.72
CA ARG A 9 2.40 -6.24 -12.63
C ARG A 9 2.32 -5.51 -11.29
N MET A 10 1.10 -5.30 -10.80
CA MET A 10 0.87 -4.63 -9.52
C MET A 10 1.45 -5.44 -8.35
N ARG A 11 1.29 -6.77 -8.34
CA ARG A 11 1.93 -7.64 -7.33
C ARG A 11 3.44 -7.54 -7.40
N ASP A 12 4.02 -7.52 -8.59
CA ASP A 12 5.48 -7.40 -8.78
C ASP A 12 6.03 -6.07 -8.25
N LEU A 13 5.20 -5.01 -8.23
CA LEU A 13 5.49 -3.71 -7.62
C LEU A 13 5.20 -3.64 -6.11
N GLY A 14 4.72 -4.73 -5.50
CA GLY A 14 4.34 -4.77 -4.09
C GLY A 14 2.94 -4.23 -3.79
N VAL A 15 2.13 -3.93 -4.81
CA VAL A 15 0.75 -3.44 -4.61
C VAL A 15 -0.15 -4.60 -4.23
N VAL A 16 -0.68 -4.52 -3.01
CA VAL A 16 -1.63 -5.50 -2.47
C VAL A 16 -2.90 -5.54 -3.33
N GLN A 17 -3.36 -6.74 -3.64
CA GLN A 17 -4.53 -6.97 -4.50
C GLN A 17 -5.79 -7.27 -3.67
N GLN A 18 -6.95 -7.12 -4.30
CA GLN A 18 -8.25 -7.42 -3.69
C GLN A 18 -8.28 -8.81 -3.04
N GLY A 19 -8.86 -8.89 -1.84
CA GLY A 19 -8.97 -10.11 -1.05
C GLY A 19 -7.93 -10.24 0.06
N ALA A 20 -6.90 -9.39 0.07
CA ALA A 20 -5.97 -9.31 1.20
C ALA A 20 -6.66 -8.68 2.42
N ALA A 21 -6.51 -9.31 3.59
CA ALA A 21 -7.14 -8.88 4.84
C ALA A 21 -6.82 -7.42 5.22
N ILE A 22 -5.57 -7.00 5.00
CA ILE A 22 -5.11 -5.63 5.30
C ILE A 22 -5.92 -4.54 4.60
N LEU A 23 -6.53 -4.82 3.44
CA LEU A 23 -7.39 -3.85 2.73
C LEU A 23 -8.73 -3.62 3.42
N THR A 24 -9.08 -4.43 4.41
CA THR A 24 -10.30 -4.29 5.23
C THR A 24 -10.01 -3.74 6.62
N GLU A 25 -8.74 -3.54 6.95
CA GLU A 25 -8.30 -2.98 8.22
C GLU A 25 -8.22 -1.46 8.10
N PRO A 26 -8.78 -0.69 9.07
CA PRO A 26 -8.58 0.75 9.10
C PRO A 26 -7.10 1.08 9.25
N ALA A 27 -6.60 2.02 8.44
CA ALA A 27 -5.26 2.56 8.63
C ALA A 27 -5.18 3.25 10.00
N ARG A 28 -4.10 2.99 10.75
CA ARG A 28 -3.84 3.74 11.98
C ARG A 28 -3.50 5.19 11.65
N ALA A 29 -3.83 6.09 12.57
CA ALA A 29 -3.31 7.44 12.52
C ALA A 29 -1.79 7.43 12.78
N PHE A 30 -1.10 8.44 12.23
CA PHE A 30 0.26 8.77 12.63
C PHE A 30 0.26 9.33 14.05
N ASP A 31 1.27 8.96 14.84
CA ASP A 31 1.50 9.49 16.17
C ASP A 31 2.35 10.76 16.09
N LEU A 32 1.69 11.91 15.99
CA LEU A 32 2.36 13.20 15.86
C LEU A 32 2.64 13.82 17.25
N PRO A 33 3.82 14.44 17.45
CA PRO A 33 4.82 14.78 16.43
C PRO A 33 5.88 13.69 16.16
N ALA A 34 5.83 12.55 16.85
CA ALA A 34 6.89 11.53 16.80
C ALA A 34 7.11 10.95 15.39
N GLU A 35 6.06 10.85 14.58
CA GLU A 35 6.10 10.31 13.22
C GLU A 35 5.96 11.38 12.12
N GLN A 36 6.27 12.64 12.42
CA GLN A 36 6.09 13.75 11.47
C GLN A 36 6.81 13.53 10.13
N ASP A 37 8.10 13.17 10.18
CA ASP A 37 8.89 12.94 8.96
C ASP A 37 8.31 11.83 8.08
N GLU A 38 7.72 10.80 8.68
CA GLU A 38 7.10 9.69 7.95
C GLU A 38 5.74 10.09 7.38
N ALA A 39 4.93 10.81 8.16
CA ALA A 39 3.66 11.36 7.69
C ALA A 39 3.85 12.26 6.45
N GLU A 40 4.88 13.12 6.46
CA GLU A 40 5.21 14.01 5.33
C GLU A 40 5.71 13.26 4.08
N ARG A 41 6.29 12.06 4.23
CA ARG A 41 6.71 11.25 3.08
C ARG A 41 5.56 10.50 2.42
N VAL A 42 4.54 10.15 3.20
CA VAL A 42 3.46 9.24 2.79
C VAL A 42 2.23 9.99 2.26
N VAL A 43 1.94 11.20 2.79
CA VAL A 43 0.75 12.02 2.45
C VAL A 43 1.09 13.09 1.42
#